data_AF-A0A5E7G7K8-F1
#
_entry.id   AF-A0A5E7G7K8-F1
#
_cell.length_a   1.000
_cell.length_b   1.000
_cell.length_c   1.000
_cell.angle_alpha   90.00
_cell.angle_beta   90.00
_cell.angle_gamma   90.00
#
_symmetry.space_group_name_H-M   'P 1'
#
loop_
_entity.id
_entity.type
_entity.pdbx_description
1 polymer ?
#
loop_
_entity_poly.entity_id
_entity_poly.type
_entity_poly.pdbx_seq_one_letter_code
_entity_poly.pdbx_strand_id
1 'polypeptide(L)'
;MPIMEFHAPYDSAFLPYEITAYMLFPKNVPKRSAYLAKKMAEYTLKQSQEESHLIPAEILQDLLENSTVSAPEMTEHIVKQACVAAEIFLNLVKLHCSGEDASVNKAMFLGDSFFEHAQNKVMGKISSSESSIRRAWTAYTPAAHLWAAYIIINDTAEHDSDSYLRQLSIAKELVKIAPKVSSNNAKEPRFSSDELWTIPDFVELPECSFLCSGLNEAERGRLPDYEKRSVSKHEK
;
A
#
# COMPACT_ATOMS: atom_id res chain seq x y z
N MET A 1 -1.84 26.03 27.29
CA MET A 1 -1.65 25.14 26.14
C MET A 1 -1.57 23.73 26.69
N PRO A 2 -2.47 22.82 26.32
CA PRO A 2 -2.35 21.45 26.80
C PRO A 2 -1.10 20.84 26.16
N ILE A 3 -0.13 20.51 27.00
CA ILE A 3 1.00 19.67 26.61
C ILE A 3 0.43 18.25 26.56
N MET A 4 0.25 17.74 25.35
CA MET A 4 -0.18 16.36 25.13
C MET A 4 1.05 15.47 25.19
N GLU A 5 1.14 14.64 26.22
CA GLU A 5 2.14 13.57 26.30
C GLU A 5 1.65 12.38 25.47
N PHE A 6 2.36 12.11 24.38
CA PHE A 6 2.14 10.95 23.52
C PHE A 6 2.88 9.75 24.10
N HIS A 7 2.14 8.76 24.57
CA HIS A 7 2.71 7.43 24.84
C HIS A 7 2.66 6.57 23.57
N ALA A 8 3.40 6.98 22.54
CA ALA A 8 3.98 6.00 21.63
C ALA A 8 5.19 5.39 22.37
N PRO A 9 5.44 4.07 22.31
CA PRO A 9 6.57 3.46 23.00
C PRO A 9 7.96 4.00 22.54
N TYR A 10 8.00 4.86 21.52
CA TYR A 10 9.18 5.55 20.99
C TYR A 10 8.78 6.79 20.15
N ASP A 11 9.73 7.71 19.94
CA ASP A 11 9.59 9.06 19.33
C ASP A 11 8.79 9.11 18.01
N SER A 12 7.97 10.16 17.86
CA SER A 12 7.30 10.55 16.60
C SER A 12 8.22 10.62 15.37
N ALA A 13 9.53 10.84 15.57
CA ALA A 13 10.55 10.80 14.53
C ALA A 13 10.61 9.48 13.75
N PHE A 14 10.12 8.37 14.33
CA PHE A 14 10.15 7.04 13.69
C PHE A 14 8.92 6.70 12.85
N LEU A 15 7.88 7.54 12.87
CA LEU A 15 6.64 7.32 12.13
C LEU A 15 6.87 6.99 10.64
N PRO A 16 7.78 7.67 9.91
CA PRO A 16 8.04 7.35 8.50
C PRO A 16 8.58 5.94 8.29
N TYR A 17 9.45 5.47 9.20
CA TYR A 17 10.02 4.13 9.12
C TYR A 17 8.99 3.06 9.47
N GLU A 18 8.12 3.33 10.44
CA GLU A 18 7.03 2.42 10.80
C GLU A 18 6.07 2.22 9.63
N ILE A 19 5.60 3.32 9.02
CA ILE A 19 4.71 3.27 7.86
C ILE A 19 5.39 2.52 6.71
N THR A 20 6.66 2.81 6.44
CA THR A 20 7.42 2.12 5.40
C THR A 20 7.54 0.62 5.69
N ALA A 21 7.74 0.22 6.95
CA ALA A 21 7.80 -1.17 7.34
C ALA A 21 6.46 -1.90 7.10
N TYR A 22 5.33 -1.25 7.39
CA TYR A 22 3.99 -1.78 7.08
C TYR A 22 3.73 -1.86 5.58
N MET A 23 4.21 -0.89 4.80
CA MET A 23 4.10 -0.92 3.34
C MET A 23 4.88 -2.10 2.73
N LEU A 24 6.11 -2.34 3.20
CA LEU A 24 6.98 -3.40 2.66
C LEU A 24 6.63 -4.80 3.18
N PHE A 25 6.23 -4.92 4.45
CA PHE A 25 6.01 -6.19 5.13
C PHE A 25 4.65 -6.25 5.87
N PRO A 26 3.51 -6.02 5.18
CA PRO A 26 2.21 -5.84 5.83
C PRO A 26 1.78 -7.03 6.71
N LYS A 27 2.06 -8.25 6.26
CA LYS A 27 1.68 -9.50 6.95
C LYS A 27 2.82 -10.17 7.72
N ASN A 28 4.07 -9.73 7.53
CA ASN A 28 5.24 -10.41 8.10
C ASN A 28 5.78 -9.61 9.30
N VAL A 29 5.19 -9.84 10.46
CA VAL A 29 5.54 -9.15 11.71
C VAL A 29 7.04 -9.26 12.02
N PRO A 30 7.69 -10.45 11.96
CA PRO A 30 9.13 -10.53 12.20
C PRO A 30 9.98 -9.67 11.26
N LYS A 31 9.70 -9.68 9.94
CA LYS A 31 10.44 -8.84 8.97
C LYS A 31 10.16 -7.35 9.17
N ARG A 32 8.92 -6.99 9.50
CA ARG A 32 8.54 -5.61 9.80
C ARG A 32 9.29 -5.07 11.02
N SER A 33 9.28 -5.83 12.12
CA SER A 33 10.01 -5.48 13.35
C SER A 33 11.51 -5.39 13.13
N ALA A 34 12.10 -6.34 12.38
CA ALA A 34 13.53 -6.31 12.06
C ALA A 34 13.92 -5.09 11.20
N TYR A 35 13.10 -4.74 10.20
CA TYR A 35 13.31 -3.54 9.38
C TYR A 35 13.27 -2.27 10.22
N LEU A 36 12.25 -2.15 11.08
CA LEU A 36 12.09 -0.98 11.94
C LEU A 36 13.26 -0.85 12.92
N ALA A 37 13.63 -1.93 13.62
CA ALA A 37 14.76 -1.95 14.54
C ALA A 37 16.07 -1.52 13.86
N LYS A 38 16.33 -2.02 12.64
CA LYS A 38 17.48 -1.60 11.84
C LYS A 38 17.46 -0.11 11.54
N LYS A 39 16.32 0.45 11.12
CA LYS A 39 16.20 1.88 10.82
C LYS A 39 16.32 2.78 12.04
N MET A 40 15.79 2.33 13.17
CA MET A 40 15.97 3.02 14.45
C MET A 40 17.44 3.08 14.85
N ALA A 41 18.14 1.94 14.77
CA ALA A 41 19.58 1.89 15.02
C ALA A 41 20.38 2.80 14.07
N GLU A 42 20.11 2.77 12.75
CA GLU A 42 20.73 3.67 11.77
C GLU A 42 20.48 5.16 12.08
N TYR A 43 19.28 5.51 12.55
CA TYR A 43 18.95 6.88 12.96
C TYR A 43 19.69 7.30 14.22
N THR A 44 19.69 6.47 15.27
CA THR A 44 20.43 6.71 16.52
C THR A 44 21.93 6.87 16.25
N LEU A 45 22.50 6.03 15.38
CA LEU A 45 23.89 6.12 14.95
C LEU A 45 24.22 7.49 14.33
N LYS A 46 23.36 7.99 13.43
CA LYS A 46 23.54 9.30 12.80
C LYS A 46 23.45 10.44 13.81
N GLN A 47 22.47 10.41 14.70
CA GLN A 47 22.32 11.39 15.78
C GLN A 47 23.55 11.39 16.71
N SER A 48 24.10 10.22 17.05
CA SER A 48 25.33 10.09 17.86
C SER A 48 26.64 10.45 17.13
N GLN A 49 26.61 10.58 15.80
CA GLN A 49 27.74 11.12 15.04
C GLN A 49 27.71 12.66 15.03
N GLU A 50 26.53 13.27 15.19
CA GLU A 50 26.36 14.71 15.39
C GLU A 50 26.62 15.12 16.86
N GLU A 51 26.36 14.22 17.82
CA GLU A 51 26.75 14.37 19.23
C GLU A 51 27.67 13.22 19.67
N SER A 52 28.99 13.49 19.78
CA SER A 52 30.06 12.52 20.04
C SER A 52 29.85 11.63 21.28
N HIS A 53 29.06 10.56 21.15
CA HIS A 53 28.89 9.55 22.18
C HIS A 53 28.87 8.13 21.59
N LEU A 54 29.65 7.25 22.23
CA LEU A 54 29.97 5.88 21.83
C LEU A 54 28.71 5.03 21.63
N ILE A 55 28.69 4.30 20.52
CA ILE A 55 27.62 3.38 20.12
C ILE A 55 27.77 2.08 20.92
N PRO A 56 26.72 1.60 21.61
CA PRO A 56 26.74 0.29 22.28
C PRO A 56 26.96 -0.86 21.29
N ALA A 57 27.89 -1.76 21.60
CA ALA A 57 28.34 -2.84 20.72
C ALA A 57 27.20 -3.82 20.35
N GLU A 58 26.20 -3.94 21.21
CA GLU A 58 25.05 -4.83 21.04
C GLU A 58 24.19 -4.41 19.83
N ILE A 59 24.05 -3.10 19.59
CA ILE A 59 23.29 -2.57 18.44
C ILE A 59 24.04 -2.82 17.12
N LEU A 60 25.37 -2.74 17.16
CA LEU A 60 26.25 -2.99 16.02
C LEU A 60 26.23 -4.45 15.60
N GLN A 61 26.14 -5.36 16.57
CA GLN A 61 26.07 -6.80 16.32
C GLN A 61 24.73 -7.20 15.68
N ASP A 62 23.61 -6.69 16.17
CA ASP A 62 22.28 -6.94 15.57
C ASP A 62 22.15 -6.41 14.13
N LEU A 63 22.83 -5.30 13.82
CA LEU A 63 22.89 -4.74 12.47
C LEU A 63 23.72 -5.61 11.50
N LEU A 64 24.82 -6.19 11.98
CA LEU A 64 25.72 -7.02 11.18
C LEU A 64 25.15 -8.42 10.92
N GLU A 65 24.49 -9.02 11.92
CA GLU A 65 23.96 -10.38 11.83
C GLU A 65 22.71 -10.48 10.92
N ASN A 66 21.94 -9.38 10.76
CA ASN A 66 20.71 -9.35 9.95
C ASN A 66 20.89 -8.74 8.54
N SER A 67 22.11 -8.42 8.11
CA SER A 67 22.37 -7.66 6.88
C SER A 67 22.42 -8.49 5.58
N THR A 68 21.89 -9.71 5.57
CA THR A 68 22.04 -10.65 4.43
C THR A 68 20.98 -10.53 3.33
N VAL A 69 20.14 -9.50 3.35
CA VAL A 69 19.21 -9.25 2.24
C VAL A 69 19.80 -8.23 1.27
N SER A 70 20.08 -8.67 0.04
CA SER A 70 20.31 -7.81 -1.13
C SER A 70 19.15 -6.80 -1.26
N ALA A 71 19.34 -5.61 -0.68
CA ALA A 71 18.26 -4.65 -0.42
C ALA A 71 17.62 -4.04 -1.68
N PRO A 72 18.33 -3.74 -2.79
CA PRO A 72 17.72 -3.04 -3.92
C PRO A 72 16.73 -3.91 -4.70
N GLU A 73 17.15 -5.11 -5.10
CA GLU A 73 16.35 -6.01 -5.96
C GLU A 73 15.15 -6.61 -5.20
N MET A 74 15.33 -6.94 -3.92
CA MET A 74 14.21 -7.42 -3.09
C MET A 74 13.17 -6.32 -2.87
N THR A 75 13.61 -5.07 -2.71
CA THR A 75 12.70 -3.92 -2.57
C THR A 75 11.95 -3.65 -3.88
N GLU A 76 12.61 -3.74 -5.03
CA GLU A 76 11.98 -3.55 -6.34
C GLU A 76 10.87 -4.58 -6.59
N HIS A 77 11.11 -5.86 -6.30
CA HIS A 77 10.10 -6.90 -6.45
C HIS A 77 8.90 -6.70 -5.49
N ILE A 78 9.17 -6.30 -4.24
CA ILE A 78 8.12 -5.97 -3.26
C ILE A 78 7.24 -4.82 -3.78
N VAL A 79 7.87 -3.73 -4.26
CA VAL A 79 7.17 -2.56 -4.79
C VAL A 79 6.26 -2.95 -5.95
N LYS A 80 6.72 -3.79 -6.89
CA LYS A 80 5.88 -4.25 -8.01
C LYS A 80 4.63 -4.97 -7.54
N GLN A 81 4.78 -5.91 -6.61
CA GLN A 81 3.64 -6.67 -6.08
C GLN A 81 2.68 -5.77 -5.31
N ALA A 82 3.22 -4.81 -4.57
CA ALA A 82 2.43 -3.83 -3.86
C ALA A 82 1.65 -2.90 -4.80
N CYS A 83 2.26 -2.43 -5.89
CA CYS A 83 1.58 -1.63 -6.91
C CYS A 83 0.46 -2.41 -7.59
N VAL A 84 0.63 -3.72 -7.82
CA VAL A 84 -0.46 -4.58 -8.32
C VAL A 84 -1.64 -4.61 -7.34
N ALA A 85 -1.37 -4.76 -6.04
CA ALA A 85 -2.42 -4.76 -5.04
C ALA A 85 -3.11 -3.38 -4.94
N ALA A 86 -2.34 -2.29 -5.04
CA ALA A 86 -2.87 -0.93 -5.07
C ALA A 86 -3.79 -0.68 -6.27
N GLU A 87 -3.39 -1.12 -7.46
CA GLU A 87 -4.19 -0.97 -8.67
C GLU A 87 -5.52 -1.74 -8.57
N ILE A 88 -5.48 -2.98 -8.04
CA ILE A 88 -6.71 -3.73 -7.76
C ILE A 88 -7.59 -2.94 -6.79
N PHE A 89 -7.02 -2.43 -5.70
CA PHE A 89 -7.76 -1.64 -4.72
C PHE A 89 -8.43 -0.40 -5.33
N LEU A 90 -7.69 0.37 -6.13
CA LEU A 90 -8.21 1.54 -6.83
C LEU A 90 -9.36 1.19 -7.78
N ASN A 91 -9.22 0.11 -8.55
CA ASN A 91 -10.28 -0.33 -9.45
C ASN A 91 -11.54 -0.79 -8.72
N LEU A 92 -11.41 -1.34 -7.51
CA LEU A 92 -12.56 -1.63 -6.67
C LEU A 92 -13.28 -0.38 -6.17
N VAL A 93 -12.52 0.64 -5.76
CA VAL A 93 -13.07 1.93 -5.37
C VAL A 93 -13.82 2.55 -6.56
N LYS A 94 -13.21 2.54 -7.76
CA LYS A 94 -13.88 3.04 -8.97
C LYS A 94 -15.17 2.28 -9.30
N LEU A 95 -15.16 0.95 -9.20
CA LEU A 95 -16.35 0.12 -9.40
C LEU A 95 -17.46 0.50 -8.41
N HIS A 96 -17.12 0.56 -7.12
CA HIS A 96 -18.05 0.96 -6.07
C HIS A 96 -18.66 2.36 -6.32
N CYS A 97 -17.83 3.35 -6.63
CA CYS A 97 -18.28 4.72 -6.92
C CYS A 97 -19.12 4.81 -8.20
N SER A 98 -19.03 3.82 -9.11
CA SER A 98 -19.85 3.75 -10.32
C SER A 98 -21.19 3.02 -10.12
N GLY A 99 -21.46 2.49 -8.92
CA GLY A 99 -22.60 1.60 -8.70
C GLY A 99 -22.43 0.21 -9.33
N GLU A 100 -21.21 -0.16 -9.72
CA GLU A 100 -20.89 -1.45 -10.32
C GLU A 100 -20.52 -2.49 -9.25
N ASP A 101 -20.67 -3.77 -9.58
CA ASP A 101 -20.23 -4.87 -8.72
C ASP A 101 -18.70 -4.84 -8.49
N ALA A 102 -18.27 -4.50 -7.28
CA ALA A 102 -16.86 -4.37 -6.91
C ALA A 102 -16.22 -5.73 -6.54
N SER A 103 -16.08 -6.63 -7.51
CA SER A 103 -15.44 -7.96 -7.33
C SER A 103 -13.95 -7.98 -7.74
N VAL A 104 -13.14 -8.86 -7.13
CA VAL A 104 -11.67 -8.92 -7.34
C VAL A 104 -11.39 -9.18 -8.81
N ASN A 105 -12.16 -10.08 -9.40
CA ASN A 105 -12.00 -10.53 -10.76
C ASN A 105 -12.29 -9.39 -11.75
N LYS A 106 -13.35 -8.59 -11.50
CA LYS A 106 -13.68 -7.42 -12.32
C LYS A 106 -12.61 -6.33 -12.21
N ALA A 107 -12.10 -6.08 -11.00
CA ALA A 107 -11.00 -5.13 -10.77
C ALA A 107 -9.68 -5.57 -11.42
N MET A 108 -9.34 -6.87 -11.35
CA MET A 108 -8.17 -7.42 -12.04
C MET A 108 -8.30 -7.26 -13.56
N PHE A 109 -9.47 -7.59 -14.12
CA PHE A 109 -9.72 -7.43 -15.56
C PHE A 109 -9.58 -5.98 -16.04
N LEU A 110 -10.08 -5.01 -15.27
CA LEU A 110 -9.89 -3.59 -15.59
C LEU A 110 -8.40 -3.20 -15.57
N GLY A 111 -7.67 -3.71 -14.59
CA GLY A 111 -6.22 -3.53 -14.44
C GLY A 111 -5.36 -4.22 -15.50
N ASP A 112 -5.90 -5.10 -16.35
CA ASP A 112 -5.11 -5.84 -17.37
C ASP A 112 -4.24 -4.91 -18.23
N SER A 113 -4.75 -3.73 -18.62
CA SER A 113 -3.98 -2.75 -19.40
C SER A 113 -2.83 -2.12 -18.61
N PHE A 114 -3.02 -1.91 -17.31
CA PHE A 114 -1.97 -1.45 -16.40
C PHE A 114 -0.90 -2.53 -16.21
N PHE A 115 -1.31 -3.78 -16.00
CA PHE A 115 -0.38 -4.90 -15.85
C PHE A 115 0.44 -5.14 -17.14
N GLU A 116 -0.16 -4.94 -18.31
CA GLU A 116 0.53 -4.96 -19.62
C GLU A 116 1.44 -3.75 -19.82
N HIS A 117 1.03 -2.53 -19.44
CA HIS A 117 1.86 -1.33 -19.59
C HIS A 117 3.04 -1.26 -18.60
N ALA A 118 2.84 -1.73 -17.36
CA ALA A 118 3.90 -1.79 -16.34
C ALA A 118 5.00 -2.80 -16.73
N GLN A 119 4.71 -3.81 -17.56
CA GLN A 119 5.74 -4.63 -18.19
C GLN A 119 6.63 -3.84 -19.18
N ASN A 120 6.08 -2.81 -19.81
CA ASN A 120 6.71 -2.10 -20.93
C ASN A 120 7.44 -0.81 -20.52
N LYS A 121 7.12 -0.23 -19.36
CA LYS A 121 7.76 1.01 -18.87
C LYS A 121 8.20 0.88 -17.40
N VAL A 122 9.51 1.04 -17.19
CA VAL A 122 10.20 1.42 -15.93
C VAL A 122 10.14 0.41 -14.76
N MET A 123 9.13 -0.45 -14.66
CA MET A 123 8.93 -1.32 -13.49
C MET A 123 9.40 -2.77 -13.69
N GLY A 124 10.14 -3.09 -14.75
CA GLY A 124 10.50 -4.48 -15.10
C GLY A 124 9.29 -5.41 -15.31
N LYS A 125 9.51 -6.68 -15.65
CA LYS A 125 8.40 -7.61 -15.96
C LYS A 125 7.57 -7.94 -14.72
N ILE A 126 6.40 -7.32 -14.57
CA ILE A 126 5.34 -7.82 -13.67
C ILE A 126 4.72 -9.06 -14.31
N SER A 127 4.67 -10.18 -13.58
CA SER A 127 3.99 -11.39 -14.09
C SER A 127 2.49 -11.11 -14.25
N SER A 128 2.00 -11.15 -15.48
CA SER A 128 0.59 -10.94 -15.82
C SER A 128 -0.28 -12.18 -15.58
N SER A 129 0.28 -13.27 -15.02
CA SER A 129 -0.52 -14.45 -14.73
C SER A 129 -1.52 -14.15 -13.61
N GLU A 130 -2.77 -14.61 -13.78
CA GLU A 130 -3.83 -14.44 -12.78
C GLU A 130 -3.38 -14.93 -11.39
N SER A 131 -2.65 -16.04 -11.33
CA SER A 131 -2.10 -16.61 -10.10
C SER A 131 -1.07 -15.69 -9.41
N SER A 132 -0.25 -14.98 -10.17
CA SER A 132 0.72 -14.03 -9.63
C SER A 132 0.03 -12.77 -9.11
N ILE A 133 -0.95 -12.25 -9.86
CA ILE A 133 -1.75 -11.10 -9.47
C ILE A 133 -2.53 -11.39 -8.18
N ARG A 134 -3.16 -12.57 -8.06
CA ARG A 134 -3.86 -12.98 -6.83
C ARG A 134 -2.92 -13.14 -5.63
N ARG A 135 -1.71 -13.66 -5.83
CA ARG A 135 -0.70 -13.74 -4.77
C ARG A 135 -0.26 -12.35 -4.30
N ALA A 136 -0.02 -11.44 -5.24
CA ALA A 136 0.33 -10.05 -4.93
C ALA A 136 -0.79 -9.36 -4.15
N TRP A 137 -2.04 -9.47 -4.63
CA TRP A 137 -3.23 -9.01 -3.91
C TRP A 137 -3.23 -9.56 -2.48
N THR A 138 -3.25 -10.88 -2.31
CA THR A 138 -3.31 -11.53 -1.00
C THR A 138 -2.19 -11.09 -0.06
N ALA A 139 -0.97 -10.91 -0.56
CA ALA A 139 0.17 -10.51 0.27
C ALA A 139 0.07 -9.05 0.74
N TYR A 140 -0.37 -8.14 -0.13
CA TYR A 140 -0.30 -6.70 0.09
C TYR A 140 -1.64 -6.00 0.33
N THR A 141 -2.77 -6.71 0.29
CA THR A 141 -4.09 -6.16 0.66
C THR A 141 -4.04 -5.29 1.92
N PRO A 142 -3.37 -5.67 3.04
CA PRO A 142 -3.41 -4.88 4.26
C PRO A 142 -2.82 -3.47 4.13
N ALA A 143 -1.89 -3.27 3.20
CA ALA A 143 -1.28 -1.97 2.92
C ALA A 143 -1.70 -1.40 1.55
N ALA A 144 -2.68 -1.98 0.87
CA ALA A 144 -3.03 -1.60 -0.50
C ALA A 144 -3.48 -0.14 -0.61
N HIS A 145 -4.17 0.39 0.41
CA HIS A 145 -4.59 1.79 0.48
C HIS A 145 -3.41 2.77 0.61
N LEU A 146 -2.34 2.42 1.34
CA LEU A 146 -1.11 3.22 1.44
C LEU A 146 -0.39 3.28 0.10
N TRP A 147 -0.29 2.14 -0.59
CA TRP A 147 0.32 2.06 -1.92
C TRP A 147 -0.54 2.74 -2.99
N ALA A 148 -1.86 2.69 -2.87
CA ALA A 148 -2.77 3.42 -3.74
C ALA A 148 -2.59 4.94 -3.59
N ALA A 149 -2.50 5.43 -2.36
CA ALA A 149 -2.20 6.84 -2.10
C ALA A 149 -0.82 7.25 -2.65
N TYR A 150 0.19 6.38 -2.52
CA TYR A 150 1.52 6.60 -3.11
C TYR A 150 1.43 6.77 -4.63
N ILE A 151 0.69 5.90 -5.33
CA ILE A 151 0.51 6.01 -6.79
C ILE A 151 -0.17 7.32 -7.16
N ILE A 152 -1.28 7.67 -6.48
CA ILE A 152 -2.02 8.91 -6.74
C ILE A 152 -1.11 10.14 -6.64
N ILE A 153 -0.33 10.26 -5.57
CA ILE A 153 0.58 11.40 -5.37
C ILE A 153 1.67 11.43 -6.45
N ASN A 154 2.29 10.29 -6.78
CA ASN A 154 3.34 10.25 -7.80
C ASN A 154 2.82 10.52 -9.22
N ASP A 155 1.58 10.16 -9.53
CA ASP A 155 0.96 10.44 -10.82
C ASP A 155 0.61 11.94 -10.99
N THR A 156 0.43 12.68 -9.88
CA THR A 156 0.10 14.11 -9.92
C THR A 156 1.28 15.06 -10.14
N ALA A 157 2.51 14.57 -10.25
CA ALA A 157 3.75 15.33 -10.53
C ALA A 157 4.11 16.48 -9.55
N GLU A 158 3.28 16.77 -8.56
CA GLU A 158 3.54 17.75 -7.50
C GLU A 158 4.31 17.09 -6.34
N HIS A 159 5.64 17.03 -6.47
CA HIS A 159 6.52 16.64 -5.37
C HIS A 159 6.92 17.87 -4.55
N ASP A 160 6.05 18.30 -3.63
CA ASP A 160 6.40 19.27 -2.60
C ASP A 160 6.86 18.57 -1.30
N SER A 161 7.37 19.36 -0.34
CA SER A 161 7.80 18.88 0.98
C SER A 161 6.71 18.15 1.75
N ASP A 162 5.45 18.42 1.42
CA ASP A 162 4.27 17.95 2.15
C ASP A 162 3.63 16.72 1.48
N SER A 163 4.18 16.28 0.35
CA SER A 163 3.71 15.14 -0.44
C SER A 163 3.52 13.87 0.39
N TYR A 164 4.39 13.63 1.38
CA TYR A 164 4.25 12.50 2.31
C TYR A 164 3.01 12.63 3.22
N LEU A 165 2.78 13.79 3.82
CA LEU A 165 1.60 14.01 4.66
C LEU A 165 0.30 13.95 3.84
N ARG A 166 0.31 14.48 2.60
CA ARG A 166 -0.82 14.35 1.68
C ARG A 166 -1.09 12.90 1.30
N GLN A 167 -0.04 12.10 1.05
CA GLN A 167 -0.17 10.66 0.82
C GLN A 167 -0.89 9.99 2.00
N LEU A 168 -0.48 10.31 3.23
CA LEU A 168 -1.10 9.76 4.44
C LEU A 168 -2.56 10.21 4.60
N SER A 169 -2.88 11.47 4.31
CA SER A 169 -4.27 11.95 4.32
C SER A 169 -5.15 11.20 3.31
N ILE A 170 -4.66 11.00 2.08
CA ILE A 170 -5.37 10.21 1.05
C ILE A 170 -5.55 8.77 1.52
N ALA A 171 -4.51 8.16 2.06
CA ALA A 171 -4.58 6.78 2.58
C ALA A 171 -5.64 6.64 3.68
N LYS A 172 -5.76 7.63 4.58
CA LYS A 172 -6.78 7.67 5.64
C LYS A 172 -8.20 7.74 5.06
N GLU A 173 -8.42 8.54 4.02
CA GLU A 173 -9.72 8.59 3.33
C GLU A 173 -10.04 7.29 2.58
N LEU A 174 -9.06 6.69 1.92
CA LEU A 174 -9.22 5.41 1.22
C LEU A 174 -9.63 4.28 2.18
N VAL A 175 -9.05 4.24 3.39
CA VAL A 175 -9.45 3.28 4.44
C VAL A 175 -10.92 3.44 4.83
N LYS A 176 -11.44 4.66 4.91
CA LYS A 176 -12.87 4.91 5.22
C LYS A 176 -13.80 4.39 4.13
N ILE A 177 -13.33 4.32 2.88
CA ILE A 177 -14.10 3.80 1.75
C ILE A 177 -14.06 2.28 1.71
N ALA A 178 -12.95 1.65 2.11
CA ALA A 178 -12.74 0.22 1.95
C ALA A 178 -13.90 -0.65 2.51
N PRO A 179 -14.43 -0.44 3.73
CA PRO A 179 -15.56 -1.22 4.24
C PRO A 179 -16.85 -1.09 3.42
N LYS A 180 -16.99 -0.03 2.61
CA LYS A 180 -18.16 0.21 1.75
C LYS A 180 -18.04 -0.51 0.40
N VAL A 181 -16.83 -0.91 0.03
CA VAL A 181 -16.58 -1.67 -1.18
C VAL A 181 -17.08 -3.09 -0.97
N SER A 182 -18.26 -3.39 -1.50
CA SER A 182 -18.87 -4.73 -1.47
C SER A 182 -19.14 -5.22 -2.87
N SER A 183 -19.03 -6.54 -3.06
CA SER A 183 -19.63 -7.20 -4.23
C SER A 183 -21.10 -7.47 -3.94
N ASN A 184 -21.96 -7.37 -4.95
CA ASN A 184 -23.39 -7.69 -4.86
C ASN A 184 -23.65 -9.13 -4.41
N ASN A 185 -22.67 -10.02 -4.62
CA ASN A 185 -22.73 -11.43 -4.22
C ASN A 185 -22.06 -11.72 -2.87
N ALA A 186 -21.45 -10.72 -2.23
CA ALA A 186 -20.78 -10.89 -0.94
C ALA A 186 -21.78 -10.69 0.22
N LYS A 187 -21.78 -11.61 1.18
CA LYS A 187 -22.58 -11.49 2.41
C LYS A 187 -22.00 -10.48 3.41
N GLU A 188 -20.73 -10.13 3.25
CA GLU A 188 -19.97 -9.25 4.14
C GLU A 188 -19.22 -8.18 3.32
N PRO A 189 -18.94 -7.01 3.92
CA PRO A 189 -18.06 -6.03 3.31
C PRO A 189 -16.71 -6.67 2.99
N ARG A 190 -16.12 -6.28 1.86
CA ARG A 190 -14.97 -7.00 1.31
C ARG A 190 -13.72 -6.89 2.15
N PHE A 191 -13.60 -5.80 2.88
CA PHE A 191 -12.51 -5.54 3.80
C PHE A 191 -13.11 -5.43 5.19
N SER A 192 -12.72 -6.32 6.10
CA SER A 192 -12.98 -6.09 7.52
C SER A 192 -12.09 -4.93 8.01
N SER A 193 -12.52 -4.24 9.07
CA SER A 193 -11.73 -3.13 9.66
C SER A 193 -10.31 -3.57 10.05
N ASP A 194 -10.13 -4.86 10.33
CA ASP A 194 -8.92 -5.42 10.89
C ASP A 194 -7.98 -5.97 9.80
N GLU A 195 -8.45 -6.01 8.54
CA GLU A 195 -7.67 -6.48 7.39
C GLU A 195 -6.72 -5.42 6.83
N LEU A 196 -7.04 -4.14 7.05
CA LEU A 196 -6.23 -3.02 6.60
C LEU A 196 -5.47 -2.41 7.77
N TRP A 197 -4.22 -2.05 7.53
CA TRP A 197 -3.48 -1.26 8.50
C TRP A 197 -4.07 0.15 8.61
N THR A 198 -4.00 0.76 9.78
CA THR A 198 -4.50 2.12 10.02
C THR A 198 -3.38 3.01 10.54
N ILE A 199 -3.37 4.25 10.07
CA ILE A 199 -2.46 5.28 10.60
C ILE A 199 -2.88 5.54 12.05
N PRO A 200 -1.93 5.59 13.00
CA PRO A 200 -2.27 5.87 14.40
C PRO A 200 -3.05 7.17 14.56
N ASP A 201 -4.11 7.15 15.38
CA ASP A 201 -5.06 8.27 15.51
C ASP A 201 -4.43 9.57 16.01
N PHE A 202 -3.28 9.44 16.66
CA PHE A 202 -2.52 10.55 17.23
C PHE A 202 -1.75 11.34 16.16
N VAL A 203 -1.60 10.82 14.95
CA VAL A 203 -0.94 11.52 13.84
C VAL A 203 -1.88 12.58 13.29
N GLU A 204 -1.52 13.85 13.48
CA GLU A 204 -2.21 14.99 12.86
C GLU A 204 -1.85 15.04 11.37
N LEU A 205 -2.88 14.94 10.52
CA LEU A 205 -2.75 14.94 9.07
C LEU A 205 -3.54 16.13 8.48
N PRO A 206 -3.06 16.73 7.37
CA PRO A 206 -3.82 17.74 6.65
C PRO A 206 -5.23 17.25 6.30
N GLU A 207 -6.22 18.14 6.38
CA GLU A 207 -7.56 17.84 5.91
C GLU A 207 -7.53 17.47 4.43
N CYS A 208 -8.17 16.35 4.09
CA CYS A 208 -8.26 15.86 2.72
C CYS A 208 -9.66 15.28 2.51
N SER A 209 -10.28 15.64 1.40
CA SER A 209 -11.47 14.98 0.90
C SER A 209 -11.11 14.22 -0.36
N PHE A 210 -11.09 12.90 -0.29
CA PHE A 210 -10.88 12.08 -1.48
C PHE A 210 -12.20 11.88 -2.22
N LEU A 211 -12.25 12.31 -3.48
CA LEU A 211 -13.39 12.13 -4.37
C LEU A 211 -12.97 11.25 -5.56
N CYS A 212 -13.63 10.09 -5.70
CA CYS A 212 -13.46 9.22 -6.86
C CYS A 212 -14.68 9.34 -7.78
N SER A 213 -14.46 9.78 -9.02
CA SER A 213 -15.50 9.92 -10.05
C SER A 213 -16.02 8.58 -10.60
N GLY A 214 -15.51 7.45 -10.10
CA GLY A 214 -15.80 6.12 -10.63
C GLY A 214 -15.01 5.79 -11.90
N LEU A 215 -15.57 4.90 -12.72
CA LEU A 215 -14.98 4.45 -13.98
C LEU A 215 -15.12 5.53 -15.06
N ASN A 216 -14.04 5.73 -15.82
CA ASN A 216 -14.08 6.54 -17.04
C ASN A 216 -14.78 5.81 -18.20
N GLU A 217 -15.03 6.51 -19.31
CA GLU A 217 -15.74 5.94 -20.47
C GLU A 217 -15.04 4.71 -21.07
N ALA A 218 -13.70 4.75 -21.16
CA ALA A 218 -12.92 3.64 -21.70
C ALA A 218 -12.98 2.41 -20.79
N GLU A 219 -12.87 2.59 -19.48
CA GLU A 219 -13.01 1.54 -18.47
C GLU A 219 -14.43 0.93 -18.50
N ARG A 220 -15.46 1.77 -18.56
CA ARG A 220 -16.86 1.33 -18.66
C ARG A 220 -17.11 0.54 -19.94
N GLY A 221 -16.54 0.99 -21.07
CA GLY A 221 -16.65 0.31 -22.36
C GLY A 221 -16.04 -1.10 -22.39
N ARG A 222 -15.11 -1.41 -21.48
CA ARG A 222 -14.49 -2.75 -21.36
C ARG A 222 -15.30 -3.74 -20.52
N LEU A 223 -16.19 -3.27 -19.64
CA LEU A 223 -16.96 -4.16 -18.75
C LEU A 223 -17.76 -5.26 -19.47
N PRO A 224 -18.41 -5.01 -20.62
CA PRO A 224 -19.15 -6.05 -21.33
C PRO A 224 -18.29 -7.25 -21.76
N ASP A 225 -17.00 -7.06 -21.98
CA ASP A 225 -16.09 -8.15 -22.37
C ASP A 225 -15.77 -9.09 -21.20
N TYR A 226 -15.76 -8.55 -19.97
CA TYR A 226 -15.66 -9.37 -18.76
C TYR A 226 -16.89 -10.26 -18.59
N GLU A 227 -18.08 -9.72 -18.80
CA GLU A 227 -19.36 -10.43 -18.65
C GLU A 227 -19.49 -11.58 -19.66
N LYS A 228 -19.08 -11.38 -20.91
CA LYS A 228 -19.04 -12.46 -21.92
C LYS A 228 -18.08 -13.59 -21.53
N ARG A 229 -16.92 -13.25 -20.96
CA ARG A 229 -15.90 -14.22 -20.51
C ARG A 229 -16.33 -14.98 -19.26
N SER A 230 -17.10 -14.36 -18.37
CA SER A 230 -17.59 -15.02 -17.16
C SER A 230 -18.70 -16.03 -17.47
N VAL A 231 -19.64 -15.67 -18.36
CA VAL A 231 -20.73 -16.56 -18.81
C VAL A 231 -20.18 -17.80 -19.52
N SER A 232 -19.25 -17.63 -20.47
CA SER A 232 -18.65 -18.77 -21.21
C SER A 232 -17.84 -19.75 -20.35
N LYS A 233 -17.36 -19.35 -19.17
CA LYS A 233 -16.73 -20.25 -18.20
C LYS A 233 -17.72 -21.11 -17.39
N HIS A 234 -18.99 -20.72 -17.34
CA HIS A 234 -20.04 -21.42 -16.59
C HIS A 234 -20.88 -22.37 -17.47
N GLU A 235 -20.70 -22.33 -18.80
CA GLU A 235 -21.36 -23.20 -19.77
C GLU A 235 -20.53 -24.45 -20.16
N LYS A 236 -19.46 -24.76 -19.43
CA LYS A 236 -18.64 -25.98 -19.58
C LYS A 236 -18.64 -26.80 -18.31
#